data_AF-A0A2E3PZY4-F1
#
_entry.id   AF-A0A2E3PZY4-F1
#
_cell.length_a   1.000
_cell.length_b   1.000
_cell.length_c   1.000
_cell.angle_alpha   90.00
_cell.angle_beta   90.00
_cell.angle_gamma   90.00
#
_symmetry.space_group_name_H-M   'P 1'
#
loop_
_entity.id
_entity.type
_entity.pdbx_description
1 polymer ?
#
loop_
_entity_poly.entity_id
_entity_poly.type
_entity_poly.pdbx_seq_one_letter_code
_entity_poly.pdbx_strand_id
1 'polypeptide(L)'
;MGVRCLEARCGRDAADLVAREEIHIALVDLEMPMESDGDPRPAGHRVLQLLRRMDPAPPVVLVRPPQPSRRDSVRGLNDALREGVFAVLDRPLGLEPMLETLRRVVRRHYADRWPAA
;
A
#
# COMPACT_ATOMS: atom_id res chain seq x y z
N MET A 1 -15.90 -17.66 -0.73
CA MET A 1 -14.56 -17.29 -1.22
C MET A 1 -14.05 -16.14 -0.37
N GLY A 2 -12.76 -16.15 0.01
CA GLY A 2 -12.16 -15.16 0.90
C GLY A 2 -11.04 -14.39 0.22
N VAL A 3 -10.55 -13.34 0.88
CA VAL A 3 -9.36 -12.59 0.45
C VAL A 3 -8.11 -13.41 0.82
N ARG A 4 -7.23 -13.66 -0.15
CA ARG A 4 -5.91 -14.23 0.12
C ARG A 4 -4.95 -13.10 0.50
N CYS A 5 -4.47 -13.11 1.74
CA CYS A 5 -3.49 -12.13 2.21
C CYS A 5 -2.08 -12.64 1.92
N LEU A 6 -1.29 -11.80 1.25
CA LEU A 6 0.15 -11.97 1.08
C LEU A 6 0.85 -10.98 2.00
N GLU A 7 1.94 -11.40 2.64
CA GLU A 7 2.68 -10.57 3.59
C GLU A 7 4.16 -10.50 3.21
N ALA A 8 4.68 -9.27 3.13
CA ALA A 8 6.11 -8.99 3.06
C ALA A 8 6.52 -8.13 4.25
N ARG A 9 7.61 -8.51 4.92
CA ARG A 9 8.11 -7.81 6.11
C ARG A 9 9.21 -6.80 5.79
N CYS A 10 9.81 -6.91 4.61
CA CYS A 10 10.82 -5.99 4.11
C CYS A 10 10.66 -5.73 2.60
N GLY A 11 11.40 -4.73 2.10
CA GLY A 11 11.39 -4.35 0.69
C GLY A 11 11.82 -5.47 -0.25
N ARG A 12 12.80 -6.28 0.18
CA ARG A 12 13.25 -7.46 -0.57
C ARG A 12 12.15 -8.51 -0.72
N ASP A 13 11.51 -8.90 0.39
CA ASP A 13 10.37 -9.84 0.36
C ASP A 13 9.24 -9.30 -0.52
N ALA A 14 8.97 -7.99 -0.44
CA ALA A 14 7.94 -7.35 -1.25
C ALA A 14 8.28 -7.40 -2.75
N ALA A 15 9.54 -7.19 -3.12
CA ALA A 15 9.99 -7.31 -4.51
C ALA A 15 9.83 -8.75 -5.03
N ASP A 16 10.16 -9.75 -4.21
CA ASP A 16 9.97 -11.15 -4.56
C ASP A 16 8.49 -11.52 -4.73
N LEU A 17 7.60 -11.02 -3.86
CA LEU A 17 6.15 -11.20 -3.99
C LEU A 17 5.61 -10.55 -5.27
N VAL A 18 5.97 -9.29 -5.53
CA VAL A 18 5.53 -8.55 -6.74
C VAL A 18 5.95 -9.27 -8.02
N ALA A 19 7.09 -9.96 -8.01
CA ALA A 19 7.57 -10.70 -9.18
C ALA A 19 6.87 -12.04 -9.40
N ARG A 20 6.24 -12.62 -8.37
CA ARG A 20 5.71 -14.00 -8.39
C ARG A 20 4.19 -14.08 -8.34
N GLU A 21 3.57 -13.07 -7.76
CA GLU A 21 2.15 -13.09 -7.41
C GLU A 21 1.41 -11.98 -8.15
N GLU A 22 0.17 -12.29 -8.55
CA GLU A 22 -0.76 -11.25 -8.99
C GLU A 22 -1.31 -10.52 -7.76
N ILE A 23 -1.10 -9.21 -7.72
CA ILE A 23 -1.52 -8.37 -6.60
C ILE A 23 -2.71 -7.53 -7.07
N HIS A 24 -3.87 -7.71 -6.43
CA HIS A 24 -5.09 -6.97 -6.76
C HIS A 24 -5.26 -5.68 -5.95
N ILE A 25 -4.75 -5.64 -4.71
CA ILE A 25 -4.71 -4.45 -3.85
C ILE A 25 -3.42 -4.55 -3.04
N ALA A 26 -2.68 -3.44 -2.93
CA ALA A 26 -1.49 -3.38 -2.10
C ALA A 26 -1.69 -2.45 -0.89
N LEU A 27 -1.28 -2.89 0.29
CA LEU A 27 -1.09 -2.05 1.47
C LEU A 27 0.43 -1.91 1.68
N VAL A 28 0.93 -0.68 1.73
CA VAL A 28 2.38 -0.43 1.80
C VAL A 28 2.68 0.47 2.99
N ASP A 29 3.47 0.00 3.96
CA ASP A 29 4.00 0.85 5.04
C ASP A 29 5.23 1.61 4.54
N LEU A 30 5.21 2.95 4.64
CA LEU A 30 6.34 3.78 4.23
C LEU A 30 7.63 3.49 5.02
N GLU A 31 7.50 3.09 6.28
CA GLU A 31 8.63 2.82 7.15
C GLU A 31 9.05 1.34 7.14
N MET A 32 8.49 0.51 6.24
CA MET A 32 8.96 -0.87 6.13
C MET A 32 10.46 -0.88 5.77
N PRO A 33 11.27 -1.74 6.42
CA PRO A 33 12.72 -1.78 6.19
C PRO A 33 13.04 -2.37 4.82
N MET A 34 14.23 -2.08 4.29
CA MET A 34 14.69 -2.68 3.03
C MET A 34 14.97 -4.18 3.17
N GLU A 35 15.67 -4.55 4.23
CA GLU A 35 16.06 -5.92 4.54
C GLU A 35 15.50 -6.35 5.90
N SER A 36 15.30 -7.65 6.10
CA SER A 36 14.73 -8.21 7.33
C SER A 36 15.68 -8.15 8.54
N ASP A 37 16.96 -7.89 8.34
CA ASP A 37 17.99 -7.80 9.38
C ASP A 37 18.07 -6.41 10.06
N GLY A 38 17.16 -5.50 9.71
CA GLY A 38 17.03 -4.20 10.37
C GLY A 38 17.74 -3.06 9.67
N ASP A 39 18.04 -3.18 8.36
CA ASP A 39 18.43 -2.03 7.55
C ASP A 39 17.40 -0.89 7.70
N PRO A 40 17.80 0.27 8.25
CA PRO A 40 16.88 1.36 8.54
C PRO A 40 16.41 2.10 7.27
N ARG A 41 16.96 1.78 6.10
CA ARG A 41 16.55 2.42 4.85
C ARG A 41 15.10 2.05 4.53
N PRO A 42 14.18 3.03 4.43
CA PRO A 42 12.78 2.76 4.16
C PRO A 42 12.60 2.26 2.73
N ALA A 43 11.86 1.17 2.58
CA ALA A 43 11.56 0.56 1.29
C ALA A 43 10.18 0.91 0.73
N GLY A 44 9.28 1.53 1.50
CA GLY A 44 7.89 1.75 1.08
C GLY A 44 7.77 2.44 -0.28
N HIS A 45 8.49 3.55 -0.50
CA HIS A 45 8.51 4.22 -1.81
C HIS A 45 9.11 3.34 -2.92
N ARG A 46 10.09 2.50 -2.61
CA ARG A 46 10.67 1.57 -3.61
C ARG A 46 9.65 0.53 -4.04
N VAL A 47 8.89 -0.02 -3.10
CA VAL A 47 7.79 -0.96 -3.35
C VAL A 47 6.68 -0.30 -4.16
N LEU A 48 6.31 0.95 -3.86
CA LEU A 48 5.37 1.72 -4.68
C LEU A 48 5.82 1.79 -6.15
N GLN A 49 7.11 2.04 -6.40
CA GLN A 49 7.63 2.11 -7.77
C GLN A 49 7.62 0.76 -8.49
N LEU A 50 7.70 -0.36 -7.77
CA LEU A 50 7.56 -1.70 -8.37
C LEU A 50 6.11 -1.97 -8.75
N LEU A 51 5.17 -1.71 -7.84
CA LEU A 51 3.74 -1.90 -8.06
C LEU A 51 3.22 -1.07 -9.24
N ARG A 52 3.70 0.18 -9.39
CA ARG A 52 3.32 1.07 -10.51
C ARG A 52 3.76 0.58 -11.89
N ARG A 53 4.71 -0.36 -11.96
CA ARG A 53 5.22 -0.94 -13.21
C ARG A 53 4.47 -2.22 -13.60
N MET A 54 3.61 -2.74 -12.73
CA MET A 54 2.73 -3.86 -13.06
C MET A 54 1.66 -3.40 -14.06
N ASP A 55 1.18 -4.32 -14.89
CA ASP A 55 0.11 -4.09 -15.83
C ASP A 55 -0.99 -5.16 -15.68
N PRO A 56 -2.18 -4.83 -15.16
CA PRO A 56 -2.56 -3.50 -14.65
C PRO A 56 -1.88 -3.17 -13.31
N ALA A 57 -1.59 -1.88 -13.08
CA ALA A 57 -1.04 -1.42 -11.81
C ALA A 57 -2.12 -1.49 -10.70
N PRO A 58 -1.87 -2.18 -9.58
CA PRO A 58 -2.88 -2.30 -8.53
C PRO A 58 -3.10 -0.99 -7.77
N PRO A 59 -4.32 -0.74 -7.27
CA PRO A 59 -4.58 0.34 -6.33
C PRO A 59 -3.78 0.14 -5.05
N VAL A 60 -3.04 1.19 -4.65
CA VAL A 60 -2.20 1.15 -3.44
C VAL A 60 -2.78 1.97 -2.31
N VAL A 61 -2.90 1.38 -1.13
CA VAL A 61 -3.18 2.07 0.13
C VAL A 61 -1.86 2.26 0.88
N LEU A 62 -1.43 3.51 0.99
CA LEU A 62 -0.21 3.86 1.69
C LEU A 62 -0.47 4.01 3.19
N VAL A 63 0.36 3.36 4.01
CA VAL A 63 0.36 3.50 5.46
C VAL A 63 1.59 4.31 5.84
N ARG A 64 1.42 5.37 6.63
CA ARG A 64 2.51 6.24 7.05
C ARG A 64 2.49 6.46 8.56
N PRO A 65 3.62 6.87 9.18
CA PRO A 65 3.66 7.19 10.60
C PRO A 65 2.77 8.40 10.92
N PRO A 66 2.37 8.56 12.20
CA PRO A 66 1.70 9.78 12.65
C PRO A 66 2.50 11.02 12.25
N GLN A 67 1.81 12.02 11.73
CA GLN A 67 2.46 13.23 11.23
C GLN A 67 2.62 14.23 12.36
N PRO A 68 3.81 14.84 12.54
CA PRO A 68 4.11 15.70 13.69
C PRO A 68 3.32 17.01 13.67
N SER A 69 2.88 17.44 12.49
CA SER A 69 2.04 18.62 12.32
C SER A 69 0.98 18.43 11.22
N ARG A 70 -0.07 19.25 11.27
CA ARG A 70 -1.08 19.31 10.21
C ARG A 70 -0.48 19.70 8.86
N ARG A 71 0.55 20.55 8.85
CA ARG A 71 1.23 21.01 7.63
C ARG A 71 1.97 19.84 6.97
N ASP A 72 2.71 19.06 7.75
CA ASP A 72 3.43 17.88 7.26
C ASP A 72 2.45 16.81 6.77
N SER A 73 1.33 16.63 7.49
CA SER A 73 0.26 15.72 7.08
C SER A 73 -0.31 16.05 5.70
N VAL A 74 -0.67 17.32 5.48
CA VAL A 74 -1.22 17.77 4.18
C VAL A 74 -0.19 17.64 3.07
N ARG A 75 1.08 18.00 3.34
CA ARG A 75 2.16 17.88 2.37
C ARG A 75 2.37 16.41 1.96
N GLY A 76 2.58 15.53 2.93
CA GLY A 76 2.81 14.11 2.66
C GLY A 76 1.60 13.44 1.98
N LEU A 77 0.37 13.90 2.27
CA LEU A 77 -0.83 13.37 1.61
C LEU A 77 -0.83 13.77 0.12
N ASN A 78 -0.55 15.04 -0.17
CA ASN A 78 -0.47 15.53 -1.55
C ASN A 78 0.62 14.82 -2.34
N ASP A 79 1.79 14.58 -1.73
CA ASP A 79 2.89 13.90 -2.39
C ASP A 79 2.54 12.44 -2.71
N ALA A 80 1.96 11.71 -1.75
CA ALA A 80 1.49 10.35 -1.98
C ALA A 80 0.40 10.27 -3.07
N LEU A 81 -0.57 11.19 -3.08
CA LEU A 81 -1.60 11.22 -4.12
C LEU A 81 -1.02 11.52 -5.50
N ARG A 82 0.02 12.36 -5.60
CA ARG A 82 0.78 12.57 -6.86
C ARG A 82 1.54 11.34 -7.30
N GLU A 83 1.99 10.50 -6.36
CA GLU A 83 2.57 9.20 -6.66
C GLU A 83 1.53 8.16 -7.14
N GLY A 84 0.24 8.54 -7.19
CA GLY A 84 -0.82 7.69 -7.73
C GLY A 84 -1.37 6.67 -6.74
N VAL A 85 -1.12 6.85 -5.44
CA VAL A 85 -1.74 5.98 -4.42
C VAL A 85 -3.25 6.23 -4.38
N PHE A 86 -4.02 5.18 -4.10
CA PHE A 86 -5.47 5.24 -3.99
C PHE A 86 -5.91 5.96 -2.70
N ALA A 87 -5.25 5.65 -1.59
CA ALA A 87 -5.54 6.22 -0.28
C ALA A 87 -4.30 6.26 0.60
N VAL A 88 -4.33 7.12 1.62
CA VAL A 88 -3.30 7.21 2.65
C VAL A 88 -3.96 7.02 4.01
N LEU A 89 -3.38 6.17 4.85
CA LEU A 89 -3.78 5.92 6.22
C LEU A 89 -2.62 6.24 7.16
N ASP A 90 -2.92 6.97 8.23
CA ASP A 90 -1.97 7.27 9.30
C ASP A 90 -2.04 6.18 10.37
N ARG A 91 -0.88 5.72 10.87
CA ARG A 91 -0.83 4.87 12.06
C ARG A 91 -1.25 5.67 13.31
N PRO A 92 -1.80 5.02 14.35
CA PRO A 92 -2.18 3.61 14.41
C PRO A 92 -3.41 3.30 13.53
N LEU A 93 -3.41 2.11 12.90
CA LEU A 93 -4.50 1.69 12.02
C LEU A 93 -5.63 1.04 12.82
N GLY A 94 -6.85 1.56 12.65
CA GLY A 94 -8.08 0.89 13.08
C GLY A 94 -8.57 -0.10 12.03
N LEU A 95 -9.31 -1.13 12.46
CA LEU A 95 -9.90 -2.12 11.56
C LEU A 95 -10.96 -1.50 10.65
N GLU A 96 -11.84 -0.67 11.19
CA GLU A 96 -12.95 -0.06 10.45
C GLU A 96 -12.47 0.90 9.34
N PRO A 97 -11.52 1.83 9.58
CA PRO A 97 -10.94 2.65 8.51
C PRO A 97 -10.27 1.81 7.41
N MET A 98 -9.65 0.69 7.77
CA MET A 98 -9.03 -0.21 6.81
C MET A 98 -10.07 -0.90 5.94
N LEU A 99 -11.08 -1.52 6.55
CA LEU A 99 -12.17 -2.19 5.84
C LEU A 99 -12.94 -1.22 4.95
N GLU A 100 -13.19 0.01 5.41
CA GLU A 100 -13.82 1.05 4.60
C GLU A 100 -12.96 1.43 3.39
N THR A 101 -11.65 1.50 3.56
CA THR A 101 -10.73 1.76 2.46
C THR A 101 -10.74 0.63 1.43
N LEU A 102 -10.67 -0.63 1.88
CA LEU A 102 -10.78 -1.79 1.00
C LEU A 102 -12.12 -1.82 0.26
N ARG A 103 -13.24 -1.55 0.94
CA ARG A 103 -14.56 -1.45 0.32
C ARG A 103 -14.60 -0.40 -0.79
N ARG A 104 -13.99 0.77 -0.57
CA ARG A 104 -13.88 1.83 -1.58
C ARG A 104 -13.02 1.41 -2.77
N VAL A 105 -11.95 0.63 -2.55
CA VAL A 105 -11.14 0.09 -3.64
C VAL A 105 -11.97 -0.86 -4.51
N VAL A 106 -12.67 -1.83 -3.91
CA VAL A 106 -13.53 -2.77 -4.66
C VAL A 106 -14.58 -2.02 -5.47
N ARG A 107 -15.24 -1.04 -4.85
CA ARG A 107 -16.27 -0.26 -5.54
C ARG A 107 -15.73 0.56 -6.70
N ARG A 108 -14.59 1.26 -6.51
CA ARG A 108 -14.09 2.25 -7.48
C ARG A 108 -13.16 1.67 -8.53
N HIS A 109 -12.29 0.74 -8.15
CA HIS A 109 -11.32 0.14 -9.05
C HIS A 109 -11.89 -1.09 -9.77
N TYR A 110 -12.75 -1.84 -9.07
CA TYR A 110 -13.30 -3.09 -9.57
C TYR A 110 -14.80 -3.02 -9.90
N ALA A 111 -15.42 -1.84 -9.82
CA ALA A 111 -16.84 -1.63 -10.13
C ALA A 111 -17.77 -2.63 -9.40
N ASP A 112 -17.49 -2.85 -8.11
CA ASP A 112 -18.17 -3.83 -7.24
C ASP A 112 -18.04 -5.30 -7.70
N ARG A 113 -17.08 -5.61 -8.59
CA ARG A 113 -16.79 -6.96 -9.11
C ARG A 113 -15.33 -7.35 -8.87
N TRP A 114 -15.07 -8.09 -7.80
CA TRP A 114 -13.73 -8.57 -7.49
C TRP A 114 -13.15 -9.40 -8.66
N PRO A 115 -11.86 -9.25 -9.01
CA PRO A 115 -11.26 -9.85 -10.21
C PRO A 115 -11.22 -11.39 -10.25
N ALA A 116 -11.66 -12.07 -9.19
CA ALA A 116 -11.73 -13.53 -9.11
C ALA A 116 -13.16 -14.08 -9.22
N ALA A 117 -14.11 -13.30 -9.75
CA ALA A 117 -15.50 -13.71 -9.98
C ALA A 117 -15.82 -13.82 -11.47
#